data_AF-A0A1B8R9R7-F1
#
_entry.id   AF-A0A1B8R9R7-F1
#
_cell.length_a   1.000
_cell.length_b   1.000
_cell.length_c   1.000
_cell.angle_alpha   90.00
_cell.angle_beta   90.00
_cell.angle_gamma   90.00
#
_symmetry.space_group_name_H-M   'P 1'
#
loop_
_entity.id
_entity.type
_entity.pdbx_description
1 polymer ?
#
loop_
_entity_poly.entity_id
_entity_poly.type
_entity_poly.pdbx_seq_one_letter_code
_entity_poly.pdbx_strand_id
1 'polypeptide(L)'
;MSNEYPGSNANPSEVLDLANAYSRASKLLFGKGQKRVPISIAPARMCAIHAIELYLNAFLRHEGVAPEEIRKRMHNLAEPLFVAKLKLRKKTALHLEAMTAKREYIISRYAPERTREHTELNRLTATLAEVMAKVGKHLHSTSSDGHRQSLLRTATELSSHFDWDAGDGTNEGAPKRPDILQDILPAERLRHSHL
;
A
#
# COMPACT_ATOMS: atom_id res chain seq x y z
N MET A 1 25.26 10.86 -15.71
CA MET A 1 23.91 10.98 -15.14
C MET A 1 23.12 9.81 -15.68
N SER A 2 22.48 9.01 -14.83
CA SER A 2 21.63 7.91 -15.29
C SER A 2 20.56 8.47 -16.23
N ASN A 3 20.41 7.87 -17.42
CA ASN A 3 19.40 8.25 -18.41
C ASN A 3 17.99 7.78 -18.01
N GLU A 4 17.78 7.63 -16.71
CA GLU A 4 16.62 6.97 -16.15
C GLU A 4 15.63 8.03 -15.69
N TYR A 5 14.41 7.94 -16.20
CA TYR A 5 13.38 8.94 -15.93
C TYR A 5 13.02 8.95 -14.43
N PRO A 6 12.81 10.12 -13.80
CA PRO A 6 12.46 10.20 -12.38
C PRO A 6 11.28 9.30 -12.01
N GLY A 7 11.47 8.46 -10.98
CA GLY A 7 10.46 7.53 -10.49
C GLY A 7 10.38 6.19 -11.21
N SER A 8 11.25 5.89 -12.18
CA SER A 8 11.26 4.57 -12.86
C SER A 8 11.49 3.40 -11.89
N ASN A 9 12.29 3.61 -10.85
CA ASN A 9 12.57 2.61 -9.81
C ASN A 9 11.72 2.78 -8.54
N ALA A 10 10.68 3.60 -8.56
CA ALA A 10 9.85 3.81 -7.39
C ALA A 10 9.18 2.49 -6.96
N ASN A 11 9.47 2.07 -5.72
CA ASN A 11 8.92 0.88 -5.10
C ASN A 11 7.45 1.13 -4.69
N PRO A 12 6.52 0.18 -4.93
CA PRO A 12 5.15 0.28 -4.45
C PRO A 12 4.99 0.76 -3.00
N SER A 13 5.86 0.34 -2.07
CA SER A 13 5.78 0.76 -0.66
C SER A 13 6.15 2.23 -0.47
N GLU A 14 7.15 2.76 -1.18
CA GLU A 14 7.53 4.17 -1.12
C GLU A 14 6.40 5.07 -1.67
N VAL A 15 5.76 4.62 -2.75
CA VAL A 15 4.59 5.32 -3.31
C VAL A 15 3.41 5.29 -2.33
N LEU A 16 3.21 4.17 -1.62
CA LEU A 16 2.20 4.04 -0.57
C LEU A 16 2.48 5.00 0.60
N ASP A 17 3.73 5.12 1.04
CA ASP A 17 4.12 6.04 2.11
C ASP A 17 3.91 7.51 1.73
N LEU A 18 4.18 7.86 0.47
CA LEU A 18 3.86 9.18 -0.07
C LEU A 18 2.34 9.42 -0.08
N ALA A 19 1.54 8.43 -0.49
CA ALA A 19 0.07 8.50 -0.45
C ALA A 19 -0.44 8.73 0.99
N ASN A 20 0.15 8.04 1.97
CA ASN A 20 -0.14 8.21 3.39
C ASN A 20 0.16 9.65 3.86
N ALA A 21 1.29 10.22 3.44
CA ALA A 21 1.66 11.60 3.78
C ALA A 21 0.64 12.62 3.23
N TYR A 22 0.27 12.50 1.95
CA TYR A 22 -0.77 13.36 1.35
C TYR A 22 -2.14 13.19 2.01
N SER A 23 -2.51 11.95 2.39
CA SER A 23 -3.74 11.68 3.12
C SER A 23 -3.76 12.39 4.48
N ARG A 24 -2.67 12.32 5.25
CA ARG A 24 -2.54 13.06 6.52
C ARG A 24 -2.60 14.57 6.33
N ALA A 25 -1.90 15.09 5.33
CA ALA A 25 -1.93 16.51 4.99
C ALA A 25 -3.36 16.98 4.64
N SER A 26 -4.09 16.20 3.84
CA SER A 26 -5.48 16.53 3.48
C SER A 26 -6.38 16.64 4.72
N LYS A 27 -6.27 15.70 5.67
CA LYS A 27 -7.05 15.71 6.92
C LYS A 27 -6.74 16.93 7.77
N LEU A 28 -5.46 17.28 7.91
CA LEU A 28 -5.04 18.47 8.64
C LEU A 28 -5.62 19.75 8.01
N LEU A 29 -5.52 19.88 6.69
CA LEU A 29 -6.00 21.05 5.96
C LEU A 29 -7.52 21.17 5.99
N PHE A 30 -8.27 20.06 5.93
CA PHE A 30 -9.73 20.11 6.10
C PHE A 30 -10.13 20.69 7.45
N GLY A 31 -9.40 20.39 8.52
CA GLY A 31 -9.62 20.98 9.85
C GLY A 31 -9.29 22.48 9.95
N LYS A 32 -8.53 23.03 8.98
CA LYS A 32 -8.18 24.46 8.91
C LYS A 32 -9.01 25.23 7.89
N GLY A 33 -9.86 24.55 7.11
CA GLY A 33 -10.73 25.18 6.12
C GLY A 33 -11.72 26.16 6.75
N GLN A 34 -11.92 27.31 6.10
CA GLN A 34 -12.86 28.32 6.54
C GLN A 34 -14.27 28.00 6.03
N LYS A 35 -15.25 28.00 6.94
CA LYS A 35 -16.66 27.85 6.56
C LYS A 35 -17.03 29.00 5.62
N ARG A 36 -17.78 28.68 4.55
CA ARG A 36 -18.28 29.62 3.53
C ARG A 36 -17.23 30.25 2.61
N VAL A 37 -15.96 29.83 2.67
CA VAL A 37 -14.90 30.23 1.73
C VAL A 37 -14.46 28.99 0.94
N PRO A 38 -15.08 28.66 -0.21
CA PRO A 38 -14.81 27.41 -0.94
C PRO A 38 -13.34 27.23 -1.36
N ILE A 39 -12.64 28.31 -1.67
CA ILE A 39 -11.22 28.25 -2.03
C ILE A 39 -10.33 27.80 -0.85
N SER A 40 -10.73 28.07 0.39
CA SER A 40 -9.95 27.69 1.58
C SER A 40 -9.81 26.17 1.76
N ILE A 41 -10.71 25.39 1.17
CA ILE A 41 -10.64 23.91 1.18
C ILE A 41 -9.96 23.33 -0.07
N ALA A 42 -9.65 24.16 -1.08
CA ALA A 42 -9.02 23.69 -2.33
C ALA A 42 -7.67 22.98 -2.08
N PRO A 43 -6.77 23.48 -1.20
CA PRO A 43 -5.54 22.75 -0.87
C PRO A 43 -5.80 21.38 -0.25
N ALA A 44 -6.78 21.29 0.65
CA ALA A 44 -7.16 20.03 1.29
C ALA A 44 -7.70 19.02 0.27
N ARG A 45 -8.54 19.48 -0.67
CA ARG A 45 -9.04 18.66 -1.78
C ARG A 45 -7.90 18.20 -2.68
N MET A 46 -6.96 19.08 -3.03
CA MET A 46 -5.81 18.74 -3.86
C MET A 46 -4.97 17.62 -3.21
N CYS A 47 -4.67 17.74 -1.91
CA CYS A 47 -3.97 16.69 -1.17
C CYS A 47 -4.74 15.37 -1.16
N ALA A 48 -6.07 15.40 -0.98
CA ALA A 48 -6.89 14.19 -1.00
C ALA A 48 -6.92 13.52 -2.38
N ILE A 49 -7.04 14.30 -3.46
CA ILE A 49 -7.00 13.81 -4.85
C ILE A 49 -5.64 13.15 -5.13
N HIS A 50 -4.54 13.81 -4.77
CA HIS A 50 -3.21 13.25 -4.93
C HIS A 50 -2.97 12.00 -4.09
N ALA A 51 -3.49 11.96 -2.85
CA ALA A 51 -3.41 10.75 -2.04
C ALA A 51 -4.11 9.57 -2.73
N ILE A 52 -5.34 9.78 -3.24
CA ILE A 52 -6.08 8.75 -4.00
C ILE A 52 -5.27 8.28 -5.21
N GLU A 53 -4.77 9.22 -6.02
CA GLU A 53 -3.95 8.92 -7.20
C GLU A 53 -2.72 8.08 -6.83
N LEU A 54 -2.00 8.45 -5.78
CA LEU A 54 -0.81 7.72 -5.33
C LEU A 54 -1.14 6.33 -4.77
N TYR A 55 -2.24 6.15 -4.04
CA TYR A 55 -2.67 4.81 -3.62
C TYR A 55 -2.95 3.92 -4.84
N LEU A 56 -3.67 4.44 -5.83
CA LEU A 56 -3.96 3.70 -7.05
C LEU A 56 -2.67 3.39 -7.84
N ASN A 57 -1.73 4.33 -7.90
CA ASN A 57 -0.43 4.11 -8.52
C ASN A 57 0.40 3.05 -7.76
N ALA A 58 0.42 3.07 -6.43
CA ALA A 58 1.07 2.03 -5.63
C ALA A 58 0.48 0.65 -5.91
N PHE A 59 -0.85 0.55 -6.04
CA PHE A 59 -1.52 -0.67 -6.46
C PHE A 59 -1.09 -1.11 -7.87
N LEU A 60 -1.06 -0.22 -8.86
CA LEU A 60 -0.64 -0.55 -10.22
C LEU A 60 0.82 -1.01 -10.28
N ARG A 61 1.71 -0.32 -9.57
CA ARG A 61 3.12 -0.73 -9.42
C ARG A 61 3.22 -2.13 -8.83
N HIS A 62 2.42 -2.41 -7.81
CA HIS A 62 2.37 -3.73 -7.18
C HIS A 62 1.83 -4.81 -8.15
N GLU A 63 0.88 -4.48 -9.03
CA GLU A 63 0.41 -5.39 -10.10
C GLU A 63 1.40 -5.50 -11.28
N GLY A 64 2.59 -4.89 -11.20
CA GLY A 64 3.63 -4.98 -12.23
C GLY A 64 3.47 -4.00 -13.39
N VAL A 65 2.60 -3.00 -13.27
CA VAL A 65 2.43 -1.98 -14.31
C VAL A 65 3.68 -1.09 -14.38
N ALA A 66 4.21 -0.91 -15.59
CA ALA A 66 5.39 -0.10 -15.85
C ALA A 66 5.18 1.38 -15.47
N PRO A 67 6.22 2.09 -14.98
CA PRO A 67 6.10 3.50 -14.60
C PRO A 67 5.61 4.39 -15.73
N GLU A 68 5.99 4.09 -16.98
CA GLU A 68 5.60 4.82 -18.19
C GLU A 68 4.09 4.76 -18.42
N GLU A 69 3.50 3.57 -18.25
CA GLU A 69 2.06 3.37 -18.41
C GLU A 69 1.28 4.08 -17.31
N ILE A 70 1.79 4.06 -16.07
CA ILE A 70 1.18 4.83 -14.99
C ILE A 70 1.21 6.33 -15.29
N ARG A 71 2.34 6.85 -15.76
CA ARG A 71 2.49 8.28 -16.12
C ARG A 71 1.53 8.71 -17.23
N LYS A 72 1.32 7.86 -18.25
CA LYS A 72 0.41 8.14 -19.37
C LYS A 72 -1.04 8.34 -18.93
N ARG A 73 -1.44 7.81 -17.77
CA ARG A 73 -2.79 8.00 -17.22
C ARG A 73 -3.02 9.41 -16.71
N MET A 74 -1.94 10.16 -16.44
CA MET A 74 -2.01 11.47 -15.82
C MET A 74 -2.90 11.41 -14.56
N HIS A 75 -3.88 12.29 -14.44
CA HIS A 75 -4.82 12.34 -13.31
C HIS A 75 -6.12 11.54 -13.55
N ASN A 76 -6.07 10.50 -14.40
CA ASN A 76 -7.21 9.61 -14.58
C ASN A 76 -7.30 8.59 -13.44
N LEU A 77 -8.31 8.75 -12.59
CA LEU A 77 -8.57 7.93 -11.41
C LEU A 77 -9.49 6.74 -11.69
N ALA A 78 -10.08 6.68 -12.87
CA ALA A 78 -11.08 5.68 -13.23
C ALA A 78 -10.46 4.57 -14.08
N GLU A 79 -10.55 3.34 -13.59
CA GLU A 79 -10.15 2.17 -14.36
C GLU A 79 -10.91 0.91 -13.91
N PRO A 80 -11.36 0.07 -14.85
CA PRO A 80 -12.06 -1.18 -14.53
C PRO A 80 -11.26 -2.12 -13.62
N LEU A 81 -9.92 -2.13 -13.76
CA LEU A 81 -9.02 -2.96 -12.95
C LEU A 81 -9.16 -2.69 -11.45
N PHE A 82 -9.31 -1.41 -11.06
CA PHE A 82 -9.49 -1.05 -9.65
C PHE A 82 -10.75 -1.66 -9.06
N VAL A 83 -11.86 -1.61 -9.80
CA VAL A 83 -13.13 -2.18 -9.36
C VAL A 83 -13.01 -3.70 -9.21
N ALA A 84 -12.42 -4.37 -10.20
CA ALA A 84 -12.28 -5.82 -10.23
C ALA A 84 -11.35 -6.35 -9.12
N LYS A 85 -10.16 -5.75 -8.95
CA LYS A 85 -9.12 -6.26 -8.04
C LYS A 85 -9.27 -5.76 -6.61
N LEU A 86 -9.55 -4.47 -6.41
CA LEU A 86 -9.71 -3.88 -5.06
C LEU A 86 -11.13 -4.11 -4.50
N LYS A 87 -12.06 -4.62 -5.32
CA LYS A 87 -13.46 -4.83 -4.97
C LYS A 87 -14.08 -3.55 -4.40
N LEU A 88 -13.91 -2.44 -5.14
CA LEU A 88 -14.42 -1.13 -4.73
C LEU A 88 -15.95 -1.14 -4.75
N ARG A 89 -16.57 -0.43 -3.80
CA ARG A 89 -18.00 -0.18 -3.83
C ARG A 89 -18.38 0.57 -5.10
N LYS A 90 -19.54 0.26 -5.67
CA LYS A 90 -20.08 0.95 -6.87
C LYS A 90 -20.06 2.47 -6.74
N LYS A 91 -20.44 3.01 -5.58
CA LYS A 91 -20.45 4.46 -5.32
C LYS A 91 -19.05 5.09 -5.36
N THR A 92 -18.01 4.33 -5.02
CA THR A 92 -16.61 4.78 -5.01
C THR A 92 -16.07 4.77 -6.44
N ALA A 93 -16.33 3.71 -7.20
CA ALA A 93 -15.99 3.65 -8.63
C ALA A 93 -16.61 4.82 -9.42
N LEU A 94 -17.92 5.03 -9.28
CA LEU A 94 -18.63 6.14 -9.93
C LEU A 94 -18.09 7.52 -9.52
N HIS A 95 -17.62 7.64 -8.27
CA HIS A 95 -17.05 8.89 -7.80
C HIS A 95 -15.67 9.18 -8.41
N LEU A 96 -14.81 8.16 -8.56
CA LEU A 96 -13.52 8.29 -9.25
C LEU A 96 -13.72 8.71 -10.73
N GLU A 97 -14.72 8.14 -11.40
CA GLU A 97 -15.14 8.54 -12.75
C GLU A 97 -15.59 10.01 -12.79
N ALA A 98 -16.47 10.41 -11.87
CA ALA A 98 -16.96 11.79 -11.80
C ALA A 98 -15.84 12.81 -11.56
N MET A 99 -14.92 12.51 -10.62
CA MET A 99 -13.76 13.38 -10.33
C MET A 99 -12.84 13.52 -11.55
N THR A 100 -12.62 12.43 -12.27
CA THR A 100 -11.82 12.41 -13.50
C THR A 100 -12.50 13.24 -14.59
N ALA A 101 -13.78 13.00 -14.86
CA ALA A 101 -14.55 13.70 -15.88
C ALA A 101 -14.59 15.22 -15.64
N LYS A 102 -14.76 15.64 -14.38
CA LYS A 102 -14.75 17.04 -13.97
C LYS A 102 -13.36 17.66 -13.91
N ARG A 103 -12.29 16.86 -14.01
CA ARG A 103 -10.89 17.28 -13.85
C ARG A 103 -10.68 18.07 -12.56
N GLU A 104 -11.16 17.54 -11.43
CA GLU A 104 -11.14 18.28 -10.14
C GLU A 104 -9.75 18.72 -9.69
N TYR A 105 -8.70 18.02 -10.13
CA TYR A 105 -7.30 18.42 -9.89
C TYR A 105 -6.93 19.75 -10.58
N ILE A 106 -7.58 20.11 -11.70
CA ILE A 106 -7.43 21.41 -12.36
C ILE A 106 -8.19 22.45 -11.56
N ILE A 107 -9.43 22.15 -11.18
CA ILE A 107 -10.29 23.08 -10.43
C ILE A 107 -9.62 23.49 -9.12
N SER A 108 -9.04 22.52 -8.40
CA SER A 108 -8.37 22.76 -7.12
C SER A 108 -7.08 23.58 -7.23
N ARG A 109 -6.49 23.74 -8.43
CA ARG A 109 -5.24 24.48 -8.65
C ARG A 109 -5.41 25.81 -9.38
N TYR A 110 -6.27 25.83 -10.40
CA TYR A 110 -6.25 26.89 -11.41
C TYR A 110 -7.60 27.59 -11.60
N ALA A 111 -8.70 27.01 -11.13
CA ALA A 111 -10.04 27.55 -11.38
C ALA A 111 -10.83 27.75 -10.07
N PRO A 112 -10.40 28.68 -9.21
CA PRO A 112 -11.13 29.00 -7.96
C PRO A 112 -12.59 29.38 -8.20
N GLU A 113 -12.90 29.97 -9.34
CA GLU A 113 -14.25 30.32 -9.81
C GLU A 113 -15.14 29.09 -10.08
N ARG A 114 -14.54 27.93 -10.33
CA ARG A 114 -15.23 26.65 -10.61
C ARG A 114 -15.35 25.72 -9.41
N THR A 115 -14.99 26.18 -8.21
CA THR A 115 -15.01 25.37 -6.98
C THR A 115 -16.37 24.76 -6.63
N ARG A 116 -17.47 25.31 -7.16
CA ARG A 116 -18.83 24.76 -7.01
C ARG A 116 -19.08 23.48 -7.82
N GLU A 117 -18.27 23.21 -8.83
CA GLU A 117 -18.41 22.02 -9.68
C GLU A 117 -17.83 20.76 -9.03
N HIS A 118 -17.00 20.93 -7.99
CA HIS A 118 -16.47 19.84 -7.19
C HIS A 118 -17.57 18.90 -6.69
N THR A 119 -17.26 17.62 -6.69
CA THR A 119 -18.00 16.61 -5.94
C THR A 119 -18.04 16.90 -4.45
N GLU A 120 -19.00 16.29 -3.79
CA GLU A 120 -19.30 16.49 -2.38
C GLU A 120 -18.11 16.09 -1.51
N LEU A 121 -17.77 16.95 -0.55
CA LEU A 121 -16.60 16.73 0.32
C LEU A 121 -16.70 15.42 1.13
N ASN A 122 -17.90 15.07 1.59
CA ASN A 122 -18.14 13.80 2.30
C ASN A 122 -17.92 12.59 1.39
N ARG A 123 -18.17 12.73 0.09
CA ARG A 123 -17.93 11.65 -0.89
C ARG A 123 -16.43 11.51 -1.18
N LEU A 124 -15.70 12.62 -1.29
CA LEU A 124 -14.24 12.62 -1.43
C LEU A 124 -13.55 11.94 -0.25
N THR A 125 -13.91 12.31 0.98
CA THR A 125 -13.33 11.71 2.19
C THR A 125 -13.64 10.23 2.32
N ALA A 126 -14.87 9.80 1.99
CA ALA A 126 -15.24 8.38 1.98
C ALA A 126 -14.48 7.59 0.88
N THR A 127 -14.28 8.19 -0.28
CA THR A 127 -13.52 7.59 -1.40
C THR A 127 -12.07 7.39 -1.02
N LEU A 128 -11.42 8.43 -0.47
CA LEU A 128 -10.05 8.35 0.04
C LEU A 128 -9.92 7.24 1.08
N ALA A 129 -10.83 7.16 2.05
CA ALA A 129 -10.79 6.16 3.11
C ALA A 129 -10.91 4.72 2.55
N GLU A 130 -11.83 4.49 1.61
CA GLU A 130 -11.99 3.17 1.00
C GLU A 130 -10.77 2.78 0.16
N VAL A 131 -10.29 3.67 -0.73
CA VAL A 131 -9.13 3.39 -1.58
C VAL A 131 -7.90 3.08 -0.73
N MET A 132 -7.62 3.90 0.29
CA MET A 132 -6.55 3.68 1.25
C MET A 132 -6.63 2.29 1.90
N ALA A 133 -7.82 1.93 2.43
CA ALA A 133 -8.00 0.66 3.11
C ALA A 133 -7.84 -0.55 2.17
N LYS A 134 -8.37 -0.45 0.95
CA LYS A 134 -8.33 -1.55 -0.03
C LYS A 134 -6.95 -1.76 -0.61
N VAL A 135 -6.27 -0.67 -1.01
CA VAL A 135 -4.89 -0.73 -1.50
C VAL A 135 -3.96 -1.22 -0.40
N GLY A 136 -4.07 -0.66 0.80
CA GLY A 136 -3.30 -1.12 1.95
C GLY A 136 -3.46 -2.61 2.16
N LYS A 137 -4.70 -3.12 2.28
CA LYS A 137 -4.94 -4.57 2.41
C LYS A 137 -4.31 -5.38 1.27
N HIS A 138 -4.47 -4.93 0.03
CA HIS A 138 -3.96 -5.65 -1.16
C HIS A 138 -2.45 -5.85 -1.10
N LEU A 139 -1.69 -4.78 -0.83
CA LEU A 139 -0.22 -4.82 -0.76
C LEU A 139 0.31 -5.69 0.40
N HIS A 140 -0.41 -5.77 1.52
CA HIS A 140 -0.01 -6.61 2.67
C HIS A 140 -0.34 -8.09 2.44
N SER A 141 -1.49 -8.40 1.82
CA SER A 141 -1.91 -9.80 1.59
C SER A 141 -0.99 -10.52 0.60
N THR A 142 -0.60 -9.86 -0.49
CA THR A 142 0.28 -10.42 -1.52
C THR A 142 1.71 -10.65 -1.04
N SER A 143 2.21 -9.78 -0.14
CA SER A 143 3.51 -9.97 0.51
C SER A 143 3.53 -11.24 1.39
N SER A 144 2.41 -11.54 2.07
CA SER A 144 2.28 -12.76 2.89
C SER A 144 2.10 -14.03 2.06
N ASP A 145 1.38 -13.95 0.93
CA ASP A 145 1.16 -15.10 0.04
C ASP A 145 2.42 -15.42 -0.79
N GLY A 146 3.18 -14.40 -1.21
CA GLY A 146 4.48 -14.59 -1.87
C GLY A 146 5.53 -15.22 -0.95
N HIS A 147 5.55 -14.82 0.32
CA HIS A 147 6.42 -15.46 1.32
C HIS A 147 6.03 -16.92 1.58
N ARG A 148 4.73 -17.21 1.68
CA ARG A 148 4.22 -18.59 1.84
C ARG A 148 4.51 -19.47 0.62
N GLN A 149 4.36 -18.96 -0.61
CA GLN A 149 4.68 -19.72 -1.83
C GLN A 149 6.18 -19.95 -2.01
N SER A 150 7.02 -18.99 -1.60
CA SER A 150 8.49 -19.14 -1.59
C SER A 150 8.95 -20.21 -0.59
N LEU A 151 8.37 -20.22 0.62
CA LEU A 151 8.63 -21.27 1.62
C LEU A 151 8.17 -22.65 1.16
N LEU A 152 7.03 -22.74 0.47
CA LEU A 152 6.55 -24.01 -0.10
C LEU A 152 7.44 -24.50 -1.24
N ARG A 153 7.95 -23.60 -2.09
CA ARG A 153 8.92 -23.95 -3.15
C ARG A 153 10.24 -24.46 -2.58
N THR A 154 10.82 -23.77 -1.62
CA THR A 154 12.06 -24.21 -0.94
C THR A 154 11.88 -25.52 -0.19
N ALA A 155 10.73 -25.74 0.47
CA ALA A 155 10.42 -27.03 1.08
C ALA A 155 10.27 -28.17 0.05
N THR A 156 9.68 -27.88 -1.11
CA THR A 156 9.55 -28.86 -2.21
C THR A 156 10.91 -29.19 -2.82
N GLU A 157 11.75 -28.18 -3.07
CA GLU A 157 13.12 -28.35 -3.56
C GLU A 157 13.98 -29.18 -2.59
N LEU A 158 13.89 -28.91 -1.28
CA LEU A 158 14.56 -29.72 -0.25
C LEU A 158 14.06 -31.17 -0.20
N SER A 159 12.77 -31.41 -0.45
CA SER A 159 12.21 -32.77 -0.53
C SER A 159 12.61 -33.53 -1.80
N SER A 160 12.85 -32.82 -2.91
CA SER A 160 13.29 -33.41 -4.18
C SER A 160 14.78 -33.76 -4.23
N HIS A 161 15.55 -33.35 -3.22
CA HIS A 161 16.97 -33.66 -3.09
C HIS A 161 17.24 -34.77 -2.06
N PHE A 162 16.18 -35.39 -1.53
CA PHE A 162 16.27 -36.47 -0.55
C PHE A 162 15.57 -37.71 -1.11
N ASP A 163 16.27 -38.43 -1.99
CA ASP A 163 15.87 -39.77 -2.40
C ASP A 163 15.92 -40.69 -1.17
N TRP A 164 14.76 -41.08 -0.68
CA TRP A 164 14.64 -42.17 0.29
C TRP A 164 14.90 -43.48 -0.44
N ASP A 165 16.15 -43.92 -0.46
CA ASP A 165 16.52 -45.27 -0.86
C ASP A 165 15.90 -46.25 0.14
N ALA A 166 14.84 -46.94 -0.27
CA ALA A 166 14.17 -47.97 0.52
C ALA A 166 15.02 -49.24 0.51
N GLY A 167 16.05 -49.25 1.37
CA GLY A 167 16.93 -50.38 1.63
C GLY A 167 16.49 -51.20 2.85
N ASP A 168 16.40 -52.50 2.61
CA ASP A 168 16.18 -53.65 3.49
C ASP A 168 16.76 -53.51 4.92
N GLY A 169 16.01 -54.02 5.89
CA GLY A 169 16.27 -53.85 7.31
C GLY A 169 17.48 -54.63 7.80
N THR A 170 18.32 -53.95 8.56
CA THR A 170 19.07 -54.56 9.67
C THR A 170 19.20 -53.53 10.80
N ASN A 171 18.93 -54.00 12.02
CA ASN A 171 19.15 -53.29 13.28
C ASN A 171 20.62 -52.82 13.37
N GLU A 172 20.86 -51.52 13.55
CA GLU A 172 21.87 -50.98 14.48
C GLU A 172 21.89 -49.44 14.49
N GLY A 173 21.96 -48.86 15.69
CA GLY A 173 22.47 -47.49 15.91
C GLY A 173 21.49 -46.32 15.76
N ALA A 174 20.74 -46.01 16.82
CA ALA A 174 20.03 -44.73 16.94
C ALA A 174 21.02 -43.54 16.90
N PRO A 175 20.81 -42.51 16.08
CA PRO A 175 21.65 -41.30 16.11
C PRO A 175 21.30 -40.47 17.35
N LYS A 176 22.32 -40.16 18.16
CA LYS A 176 22.20 -39.25 19.30
C LYS A 176 21.75 -37.87 18.82
N ARG A 177 20.74 -37.32 19.51
CA ARG A 177 20.30 -35.92 19.35
C ARG A 177 21.49 -34.97 19.53
N PRO A 178 21.62 -33.91 18.72
CA PRO A 178 22.55 -32.83 19.04
C PRO A 178 22.05 -32.07 20.28
N ASP A 179 22.96 -31.87 21.23
CA ASP A 179 22.75 -31.11 22.46
C ASP A 179 22.31 -29.68 22.12
N ILE A 180 21.06 -29.36 22.46
CA ILE A 180 20.56 -27.99 22.46
C ILE A 180 21.20 -27.32 23.67
N LEU A 181 22.24 -26.53 23.42
CA LEU A 181 22.82 -25.63 24.41
C LEU A 181 21.73 -24.66 24.87
N GLN A 182 21.24 -24.90 26.09
CA GLN A 182 20.41 -23.97 26.84
C GLN A 182 21.33 -22.87 27.38
N ASP A 183 21.39 -21.72 26.70
CA ASP A 183 21.89 -20.51 27.34
C ASP A 183 20.78 -19.95 28.24
N ILE A 184 20.86 -20.42 29.48
CA ILE A 184 20.16 -19.96 30.65
C ILE A 184 20.59 -18.52 30.94
N LEU A 185 19.59 -17.62 31.00
CA LEU A 185 19.68 -16.30 31.61
C LEU A 185 20.15 -16.42 33.07
N PRO A 186 21.09 -15.59 33.57
CA PRO A 186 21.20 -15.36 35.00
C PRO A 186 20.24 -14.23 35.40
N ALA A 187 19.22 -14.60 36.16
CA ALA A 187 18.51 -13.68 37.04
C ALA A 187 19.28 -13.51 38.37
N GLU A 188 19.06 -12.34 38.98
CA GLU A 188 19.36 -11.92 40.36
C GLU A 188 20.69 -11.20 40.65
N ARG A 189 20.58 -9.90 41.00
CA ARG A 189 20.30 -9.49 42.39
C ARG A 189 19.81 -8.04 42.49
N LEU A 190 18.71 -7.86 43.21
CA LEU A 190 18.37 -6.61 43.90
C LEU A 190 19.49 -6.22 44.88
N ARG A 191 19.86 -4.94 44.89
CA ARG A 191 20.10 -4.22 46.15
C ARG A 191 19.47 -2.84 46.08
N HIS A 192 18.68 -2.56 47.12
CA HIS A 192 18.17 -1.25 47.50
C HIS A 192 19.29 -0.31 47.97
N SER A 193 18.93 0.97 47.97
CA SER A 193 19.18 2.04 48.97
C SER A 193 20.29 3.09 48.75
N HIS A 194 19.79 4.35 48.76
CA HIS A 194 20.37 5.64 49.20
C HIS A 194 21.63 6.14 48.46
N LEU A 195 21.68 7.35 47.88
CA LEU A 195 21.21 8.68 48.31
C LEU A 195 20.65 9.52 47.15
#